data_AF-A0A062VTI6-F1
#
_entry.id   AF-A0A062VTI6-F1
#
_cell.length_a   1.000
_cell.length_b   1.000
_cell.length_c   1.000
_cell.angle_alpha   90.00
_cell.angle_beta   90.00
_cell.angle_gamma   90.00
#
_symmetry.space_group_name_H-M   'P 1'
#
loop_
_entity.id
_entity.type
_entity.pdbx_description
1 polymer ?
#
loop_
_entity_poly.entity_id
_entity_poly.type
_entity_poly.pdbx_seq_one_letter_code
_entity_poly.pdbx_strand_id
1 'polypeptide(L)'
;MKNALDDMPVHVRQLAEMFRKHGNVHKRNSSDITDLDATDVPSPLQNGWKPDTWTPKDVDRAGKGGRPDPGDYLDADYVKNHLDQFNDGATRIYKTESLDNYGPGNNNTTYVFPTDQLNNLMEQANSPAELAEALGLPDGFFEGADIQLRDFGPDELDGLRMPDGNEGGTDENKWIPGGYLPSGIPEAVIDIPETATGMNNGGYNPSFWPGSPRPLNL
;
A
#
# COMPACT_ATOMS: atom_id res chain seq x y z
N MET A 1 -12.09 -5.20 21.12
CA MET A 1 -11.99 -4.05 20.21
C MET A 1 -12.12 -4.60 18.81
N LYS A 2 -13.06 -4.10 17.99
CA LYS A 2 -13.31 -4.62 16.64
C LYS A 2 -12.56 -3.72 15.66
N ASN A 3 -11.63 -4.31 14.92
CA ASN A 3 -10.76 -3.65 13.97
C ASN A 3 -11.58 -3.07 12.81
N ALA A 4 -11.20 -1.88 12.34
CA ALA A 4 -11.77 -1.29 11.14
C ALA A 4 -11.13 -1.94 9.90
N LEU A 5 -11.98 -2.64 9.14
CA LEU A 5 -11.96 -2.83 7.68
C LEU A 5 -10.66 -3.29 7.01
N ASP A 6 -10.26 -4.53 7.31
CA ASP A 6 -9.34 -5.32 6.47
C ASP A 6 -9.86 -6.76 6.18
N ASP A 7 -11.03 -7.13 6.73
CA ASP A 7 -11.53 -8.52 6.74
C ASP A 7 -12.37 -8.93 5.51
N MET A 8 -12.12 -8.38 4.31
CA MET A 8 -12.80 -8.88 3.10
C MET A 8 -11.91 -9.86 2.31
N PRO A 9 -12.25 -11.16 2.23
CA PRO A 9 -11.43 -12.16 1.55
C PRO A 9 -11.42 -11.94 0.03
N VAL A 10 -10.23 -11.86 -0.56
CA VAL A 10 -10.05 -11.60 -2.00
C VAL A 10 -9.64 -12.88 -2.74
N HIS A 11 -10.34 -13.18 -3.84
CA HIS A 11 -9.92 -14.18 -4.81
C HIS A 11 -8.91 -13.58 -5.79
N VAL A 12 -7.68 -14.08 -5.79
CA VAL A 12 -6.70 -13.74 -6.83
C VAL A 12 -6.65 -14.89 -7.84
N ARG A 13 -7.20 -14.70 -9.03
CA ARG A 13 -7.08 -15.69 -10.12
C ARG A 13 -6.79 -15.15 -11.51
N GLN A 14 -6.65 -13.85 -11.75
CA GLN A 14 -6.56 -13.38 -13.15
C GLN A 14 -5.47 -12.38 -13.55
N LEU A 15 -4.69 -11.81 -12.63
CA LEU A 15 -3.75 -10.75 -13.01
C LEU A 15 -2.30 -11.21 -13.19
N ALA A 16 -1.87 -12.26 -12.49
CA ALA A 16 -0.65 -12.98 -12.83
C ALA A 16 -0.70 -13.62 -14.24
N GLU A 17 -1.89 -13.77 -14.83
CA GLU A 17 -2.07 -14.28 -16.19
C GLU A 17 -2.00 -13.19 -17.27
N MET A 18 -2.31 -11.92 -16.97
CA MET A 18 -2.27 -10.84 -17.97
C MET A 18 -0.84 -10.35 -18.25
N PHE A 19 0.02 -10.22 -17.24
CA PHE A 19 1.45 -9.90 -17.45
C PHE A 19 2.26 -11.06 -18.08
N ARG A 20 1.76 -12.30 -17.99
CA ARG A 20 2.31 -13.45 -18.75
C ARG A 20 1.93 -13.46 -20.23
N LYS A 21 0.90 -12.72 -20.65
CA LYS A 21 0.38 -12.82 -22.03
C LYS A 21 1.10 -11.91 -23.05
N HIS A 22 1.87 -10.91 -22.58
CA HIS A 22 2.68 -10.05 -23.45
C HIS A 22 4.21 -10.25 -23.36
N GLY A 23 4.69 -11.17 -22.50
CA GLY A 23 6.09 -11.61 -22.47
C GLY A 23 6.23 -13.04 -22.98
N ASN A 24 6.90 -13.24 -24.12
CA ASN A 24 7.01 -14.53 -24.80
C ASN A 24 7.49 -15.70 -23.92
N VAL A 25 6.67 -16.77 -23.95
CA VAL A 25 7.02 -18.21 -24.02
C VAL A 25 8.09 -18.71 -23.04
N HIS A 26 7.66 -19.38 -21.95
CA HIS A 26 7.91 -20.81 -21.69
C HIS A 26 6.97 -21.30 -20.56
N LYS A 27 6.38 -22.48 -20.78
CA LYS A 27 5.40 -23.16 -19.92
C LYS A 27 5.80 -23.18 -18.43
N ARG A 28 4.84 -22.87 -17.54
CA ARG A 28 4.61 -23.56 -16.26
C ARG A 28 3.21 -23.25 -15.73
N ASN A 29 2.61 -24.26 -15.10
CA ASN A 29 1.18 -24.43 -14.85
C ASN A 29 0.60 -23.49 -13.79
N SER A 30 -0.71 -23.24 -13.93
CA SER A 30 -1.59 -22.58 -12.98
C SER A 30 -1.71 -23.36 -11.66
N SER A 31 -0.95 -22.91 -10.66
CA SER A 31 -1.23 -22.90 -9.23
C SER A 31 -0.12 -22.05 -8.60
N ASP A 32 -0.41 -21.30 -7.53
CA ASP A 32 0.55 -20.51 -6.74
C ASP A 32 0.65 -19.03 -7.14
N ILE A 33 -0.14 -18.21 -6.45
CA ILE A 33 0.17 -16.79 -6.24
C ILE A 33 0.72 -16.74 -4.80
N THR A 34 2.04 -16.79 -4.69
CA THR A 34 2.89 -16.53 -3.50
C THR A 34 4.37 -16.74 -3.85
N ASP A 35 4.76 -16.67 -5.14
CA ASP A 35 6.17 -16.84 -5.50
C ASP A 35 6.91 -15.53 -5.25
N LEU A 36 7.28 -15.27 -3.99
CA LEU A 36 8.08 -14.11 -3.57
C LEU A 36 9.57 -14.36 -3.82
N ASP A 37 9.94 -14.85 -5.00
CA ASP A 37 11.34 -14.94 -5.38
C ASP A 37 11.86 -13.58 -5.87
N ALA A 38 13.17 -13.35 -5.77
CA ALA A 38 13.81 -12.10 -6.18
C ALA A 38 13.53 -11.72 -7.65
N THR A 39 13.10 -12.67 -8.49
CA THR A 39 12.71 -12.43 -9.88
C THR A 39 11.29 -11.91 -10.05
N ASP A 40 10.43 -12.11 -9.05
CA ASP A 40 9.00 -11.80 -9.10
C ASP A 40 8.62 -10.55 -8.30
N VAL A 41 9.59 -9.93 -7.60
CA VAL A 41 9.44 -8.59 -7.03
C VAL A 41 9.70 -7.51 -8.10
N PRO A 42 9.05 -6.33 -8.00
CA PRO A 42 9.31 -5.19 -8.88
C PRO A 42 10.80 -4.93 -9.11
N SER A 43 11.20 -4.57 -10.34
CA SER A 43 12.62 -4.37 -10.69
C SER A 43 13.41 -3.48 -9.71
N PRO A 44 12.84 -2.38 -9.15
CA PRO A 44 13.53 -1.58 -8.14
C PRO A 44 13.92 -2.37 -6.89
N LEU A 45 13.14 -3.38 -6.49
CA LEU A 45 13.37 -4.20 -5.30
C LEU A 45 14.51 -5.20 -5.45
N GLN A 46 14.85 -5.61 -6.67
CA GLN A 46 15.74 -6.76 -6.92
C GLN A 46 17.15 -6.57 -6.35
N ASN A 47 17.61 -5.31 -6.28
CA ASN A 47 18.94 -4.94 -5.76
C ASN A 47 18.88 -4.26 -4.39
N GLY A 48 17.70 -4.15 -3.78
CA GLY A 48 17.51 -3.47 -2.49
C GLY A 48 17.81 -4.34 -1.28
N TRP A 49 17.99 -5.64 -1.47
CA TRP A 49 18.16 -6.62 -0.40
C TRP A 49 19.60 -6.69 0.09
N LYS A 50 19.78 -6.78 1.40
CA LYS A 50 21.08 -7.08 1.99
C LYS A 50 21.48 -8.52 1.66
N PRO A 51 22.71 -8.75 1.19
CA PRO A 51 23.17 -10.10 0.89
C PRO A 51 23.23 -10.96 2.17
N ASP A 52 22.96 -12.26 2.03
CA ASP A 52 23.05 -13.25 3.11
C ASP A 52 22.19 -12.94 4.36
N THR A 53 21.08 -12.21 4.19
CA THR A 53 20.10 -11.90 5.25
C THR A 53 18.75 -12.59 4.99
N TRP A 54 17.63 -11.88 5.20
CA TRP A 54 16.28 -12.37 4.92
C TRP A 54 16.00 -12.32 3.43
N THR A 55 15.31 -13.34 2.92
CA THR A 55 14.68 -13.28 1.59
C THR A 55 13.25 -12.74 1.71
N PRO A 56 12.63 -12.27 0.60
CA PRO A 56 11.22 -11.88 0.62
C PRO A 56 10.30 -12.99 1.18
N LYS A 57 10.56 -14.25 0.83
CA LYS A 57 9.85 -15.42 1.37
C LYS A 57 10.04 -15.61 2.88
N ASP A 58 11.21 -15.29 3.41
CA ASP A 58 11.46 -15.40 4.85
C ASP A 58 10.67 -14.35 5.63
N VAL A 59 10.61 -13.12 5.11
CA VAL A 59 9.82 -12.02 5.70
C VAL A 59 8.34 -12.37 5.68
N ASP A 60 7.81 -12.82 4.54
CA ASP A 60 6.41 -13.25 4.43
C ASP A 60 6.06 -14.40 5.39
N ARG A 61 6.91 -15.44 5.44
CA ARG A 61 6.72 -16.59 6.32
C ARG A 61 6.77 -16.24 7.81
N ALA A 62 7.43 -15.15 8.19
CA ALA A 62 7.43 -14.68 9.58
C ALA A 62 6.02 -14.30 10.06
N GLY A 63 5.12 -13.95 9.12
CA GLY A 63 3.73 -13.59 9.39
C GLY A 63 3.58 -12.22 10.04
N LYS A 64 2.39 -11.63 9.91
CA LYS A 64 2.09 -10.32 10.49
C LYS A 64 2.26 -10.33 12.02
N GLY A 65 2.89 -9.29 12.54
CA GLY A 65 3.32 -9.16 13.94
C GLY A 65 4.68 -9.80 14.24
N GLY A 66 5.22 -10.62 13.33
CA GLY A 66 6.54 -11.25 13.45
C GLY A 66 7.53 -10.84 12.34
N ARG A 67 7.11 -10.02 11.37
CA ARG A 67 7.97 -9.54 10.28
C ARG A 67 9.11 -8.68 10.86
N PRO A 68 10.36 -8.88 10.42
CA PRO A 68 11.51 -8.12 10.90
C PRO A 68 11.44 -6.64 10.49
N ASP A 69 12.26 -5.80 11.13
CA ASP A 69 12.41 -4.40 10.73
C ASP A 69 12.98 -4.33 9.30
N PRO A 70 12.50 -3.41 8.43
CA PRO A 70 13.02 -3.25 7.07
C PRO A 70 14.53 -3.04 7.03
N GLY A 71 15.11 -2.37 8.03
CA GLY A 71 16.55 -2.19 8.17
C GLY A 71 17.32 -3.48 8.42
N ASP A 72 16.70 -4.59 8.80
CA ASP A 72 17.38 -5.89 8.96
C ASP A 72 17.63 -6.59 7.62
N TYR A 73 16.86 -6.27 6.57
CA TYR A 73 16.90 -6.97 5.28
C TYR A 73 17.02 -6.08 4.05
N LEU A 74 16.76 -4.78 4.16
CA LEU A 74 16.95 -3.80 3.10
C LEU A 74 18.24 -3.00 3.30
N ASP A 75 18.88 -2.66 2.19
CA ASP A 75 20.01 -1.76 2.13
C ASP A 75 19.59 -0.33 2.52
N ALA A 76 20.47 0.39 3.24
CA ALA A 76 20.14 1.73 3.72
C ALA A 76 20.01 2.74 2.58
N ASP A 77 20.82 2.63 1.53
CA ASP A 77 20.71 3.50 0.34
C ASP A 77 19.43 3.17 -0.42
N TYR A 78 19.04 1.90 -0.46
CA TYR A 78 17.74 1.49 -1.02
C TYR A 78 16.58 2.15 -0.27
N VAL A 79 16.54 2.01 1.06
CA VAL A 79 15.50 2.63 1.90
C VAL A 79 15.46 4.14 1.69
N LYS A 80 16.62 4.80 1.69
CA LYS A 80 16.69 6.24 1.46
C LYS A 80 16.13 6.64 0.09
N ASN A 81 16.58 5.98 -0.99
CA ASN A 81 16.12 6.26 -2.34
C ASN A 81 14.63 5.99 -2.51
N HIS A 82 14.11 4.98 -1.81
CA HIS A 82 12.68 4.68 -1.81
C HIS A 82 11.88 5.84 -1.20
N LEU A 83 12.25 6.28 0.01
CA LEU A 83 11.56 7.34 0.74
C LEU A 83 11.72 8.72 0.08
N ASP A 84 12.82 8.96 -0.65
CA ASP A 84 13.01 10.19 -1.44
C ASP A 84 11.92 10.40 -2.50
N GLN A 85 11.18 9.36 -2.91
CA GLN A 85 10.04 9.48 -3.83
C GLN A 85 8.85 10.23 -3.21
N PHE A 86 8.80 10.38 -1.89
CA PHE A 86 7.73 11.07 -1.17
C PHE A 86 8.08 12.53 -0.84
N ASN A 87 9.22 13.05 -1.32
CA ASN A 87 9.68 14.40 -1.04
C ASN A 87 8.70 15.50 -1.52
N ASP A 88 7.88 15.21 -2.52
CA ASP A 88 6.87 16.12 -3.05
C ASP A 88 5.48 15.93 -2.42
N GLY A 89 5.39 15.09 -1.38
CA GLY A 89 4.16 14.78 -0.66
C GLY A 89 3.67 13.35 -0.91
N ALA A 90 2.60 13.00 -0.20
CA ALA A 90 2.02 11.67 -0.27
C ALA A 90 0.49 11.75 -0.32
N THR A 91 -0.16 10.71 -0.83
CA THR A 91 -1.62 10.64 -0.92
C THR A 91 -2.13 9.29 -0.46
N ARG A 92 -3.25 9.29 0.28
CA ARG A 92 -4.02 8.09 0.60
C ARG A 92 -5.45 8.21 0.08
N ILE A 93 -5.94 7.12 -0.52
CA ILE A 93 -7.32 6.95 -0.96
C ILE A 93 -8.15 6.33 0.17
N TYR A 94 -9.33 6.88 0.45
CA TYR A 94 -10.29 6.33 1.40
C TYR A 94 -11.67 6.17 0.76
N LYS A 95 -12.44 5.17 1.20
CA LYS A 95 -13.89 5.26 1.12
C LYS A 95 -14.35 6.29 2.13
N THR A 96 -15.08 7.32 1.71
CA THR A 96 -15.50 8.45 2.57
C THR A 96 -16.22 7.93 3.82
N GLU A 97 -17.12 6.97 3.67
CA GLU A 97 -17.83 6.34 4.80
C GLU A 97 -16.88 5.70 5.82
N SER A 98 -15.82 5.04 5.36
CA SER A 98 -14.83 4.41 6.26
C SER A 98 -14.04 5.47 7.02
N LEU A 99 -13.59 6.51 6.31
CA LEU A 99 -12.86 7.62 6.89
C LEU A 99 -13.71 8.36 7.93
N ASP A 100 -14.98 8.63 7.63
CA ASP A 100 -15.92 9.27 8.55
C ASP A 100 -16.19 8.43 9.80
N ASN A 101 -16.33 7.12 9.63
CA ASN A 101 -16.61 6.22 10.73
C ASN A 101 -15.41 5.99 11.65
N TYR A 102 -14.18 5.92 11.12
CA TYR A 102 -13.03 5.44 11.89
C TYR A 102 -11.86 6.42 12.01
N GLY A 103 -11.78 7.42 11.13
CA GLY A 103 -10.64 8.33 11.00
C GLY A 103 -9.59 7.84 9.99
N PRO A 104 -8.57 8.67 9.69
CA PRO A 104 -7.57 8.38 8.65
C PRO A 104 -6.51 7.34 9.03
N GLY A 105 -6.35 7.02 10.32
CA GLY A 105 -5.32 6.11 10.81
C GLY A 105 -5.87 4.79 11.33
N ASN A 106 -5.06 3.75 11.26
CA ASN A 106 -5.29 2.45 11.90
C ASN A 106 -4.14 2.17 12.86
N ASN A 107 -4.41 2.12 14.16
CA ASN A 107 -3.37 2.15 15.21
C ASN A 107 -2.35 3.29 15.00
N ASN A 108 -2.86 4.50 14.72
CA ASN A 108 -2.05 5.71 14.56
C ASN A 108 -1.08 5.70 13.38
N THR A 109 -1.28 4.84 12.39
CA THR A 109 -0.50 4.87 11.15
C THR A 109 -1.41 4.78 9.93
N THR A 110 -0.90 5.14 8.76
CA THR A 110 -1.57 4.84 7.49
C THR A 110 -0.55 4.63 6.38
N TYR A 111 -0.91 3.79 5.42
CA TYR A 111 -0.18 3.64 4.16
C TYR A 111 -0.46 4.84 3.25
N VAL A 112 0.54 5.26 2.48
CA VAL A 112 0.47 6.37 1.52
C VAL A 112 1.25 6.03 0.25
N PHE A 113 0.85 6.66 -0.87
CA PHE A 113 1.55 6.62 -2.14
C PHE A 113 2.22 7.97 -2.42
N PRO A 114 3.29 8.06 -3.23
CA PRO A 114 3.76 9.34 -3.76
C PRO A 114 2.63 10.02 -4.55
N THR A 115 2.35 11.30 -4.24
CA THR A 115 1.20 12.01 -4.84
C THR A 115 1.29 12.08 -6.35
N ASP A 116 2.48 12.35 -6.88
CA ASP A 116 2.76 12.44 -8.31
C ASP A 116 2.55 11.10 -9.04
N GLN A 117 3.04 10.00 -8.46
CA GLN A 117 2.89 8.67 -9.04
C GLN A 117 1.44 8.19 -9.02
N LEU A 118 0.70 8.46 -7.93
CA LEU A 118 -0.72 8.14 -7.88
C LEU A 118 -1.51 8.95 -8.91
N ASN A 119 -1.22 10.25 -9.06
CA ASN A 119 -1.90 11.07 -10.06
C ASN A 119 -1.60 10.60 -11.49
N ASN A 120 -0.33 10.29 -11.79
CA ASN A 120 0.05 9.72 -13.09
C ASN A 120 -0.69 8.42 -13.39
N LEU A 121 -0.86 7.55 -12.38
CA LEU A 121 -1.63 6.33 -12.53
C LEU A 121 -3.11 6.59 -12.80
N MET A 122 -3.71 7.53 -12.06
CA MET A 122 -5.10 7.93 -12.26
C MET A 122 -5.34 8.49 -13.67
N GLU A 123 -4.39 9.26 -14.21
CA GLU A 123 -4.47 9.79 -15.58
C GLU A 123 -4.32 8.71 -16.67
N GLN A 124 -3.61 7.61 -16.36
CA GLN A 124 -3.37 6.51 -17.29
C GLN A 124 -4.47 5.45 -17.26
N ALA A 125 -5.16 5.30 -16.13
CA ALA A 125 -6.21 4.30 -15.96
C ALA A 125 -7.43 4.64 -16.83
N ASN A 126 -7.88 3.70 -17.66
CA ASN A 126 -9.03 3.91 -18.54
C ASN A 126 -10.38 3.67 -17.82
N SER A 127 -10.34 3.15 -16.59
CA SER A 127 -11.52 2.87 -15.79
C SER A 127 -11.19 2.79 -14.29
N PRO A 128 -12.18 2.97 -13.40
CA PRO A 128 -12.00 2.73 -11.97
C PRO A 128 -11.54 1.30 -11.67
N ALA A 129 -11.99 0.30 -12.44
CA ALA A 129 -11.57 -1.08 -12.27
C ALA A 129 -10.07 -1.27 -12.53
N GLU A 130 -9.54 -0.65 -13.59
CA GLU A 130 -8.11 -0.68 -13.91
C GLU A 130 -7.28 0.03 -12.83
N LEU A 131 -7.75 1.16 -12.31
CA LEU A 131 -7.10 1.83 -11.18
C LEU A 131 -7.10 0.93 -9.92
N ALA A 132 -8.22 0.25 -9.64
CA ALA A 132 -8.35 -0.61 -8.46
C ALA A 132 -7.36 -1.76 -8.54
N GLU A 133 -7.29 -2.42 -9.70
CA GLU A 133 -6.33 -3.46 -10.01
C GLU A 133 -4.89 -2.96 -9.82
N ALA A 134 -4.54 -1.81 -10.39
CA ALA A 134 -3.17 -1.28 -10.29
C ALA A 134 -2.79 -0.95 -8.84
N LEU A 135 -3.75 -0.53 -8.01
CA LEU A 135 -3.54 -0.27 -6.58
C LEU A 135 -3.69 -1.52 -5.70
N GLY A 136 -3.88 -2.71 -6.28
CA GLY A 136 -4.11 -3.96 -5.54
C GLY A 136 -5.41 -3.97 -4.74
N LEU A 137 -6.33 -3.06 -5.02
CA LEU A 137 -7.64 -2.94 -4.37
C LEU A 137 -8.61 -4.03 -4.88
N PRO A 138 -9.63 -4.41 -4.07
CA PRO A 138 -10.63 -5.37 -4.51
C PRO A 138 -11.43 -4.91 -5.74
N ASP A 139 -11.88 -5.87 -6.56
CA ASP A 139 -12.84 -5.61 -7.63
C ASP A 139 -14.07 -4.87 -7.08
N GLY A 140 -14.52 -3.87 -7.81
CA GLY A 140 -15.64 -3.03 -7.40
C GLY A 140 -15.35 -2.11 -6.21
N PHE A 141 -14.07 -1.92 -5.80
CA PHE A 141 -13.73 -1.02 -4.69
C PHE A 141 -14.32 0.39 -4.85
N PHE A 142 -14.30 0.92 -6.08
CA PHE A 142 -14.83 2.23 -6.43
C PHE A 142 -16.31 2.21 -6.84
N GLU A 143 -16.93 1.04 -7.03
CA GLU A 143 -18.31 0.94 -7.53
C GLU A 143 -19.31 1.39 -6.46
N GLY A 144 -20.08 2.45 -6.78
CA GLY A 144 -21.12 2.98 -5.89
C GLY A 144 -20.60 3.55 -4.56
N ALA A 145 -19.27 3.69 -4.41
CA ALA A 145 -18.64 4.23 -3.23
C ALA A 145 -18.30 5.72 -3.45
N ASP A 146 -18.49 6.52 -2.40
CA ASP A 146 -17.89 7.85 -2.36
C ASP A 146 -16.43 7.73 -1.90
N ILE A 147 -15.55 8.45 -2.59
CA ILE A 147 -14.10 8.28 -2.47
C ILE A 147 -13.46 9.63 -2.19
N GLN A 148 -12.67 9.67 -1.13
CA GLN A 148 -11.90 10.83 -0.73
C GLN A 148 -10.43 10.49 -0.71
N LEU A 149 -9.65 11.26 -1.46
CA LEU A 149 -8.19 11.28 -1.35
C LEU A 149 -7.82 12.29 -0.27
N ARG A 150 -6.71 12.02 0.42
CA ARG A 150 -6.08 13.00 1.30
C ARG A 150 -4.63 13.16 0.91
N ASP A 151 -4.26 14.38 0.56
CA ASP A 151 -2.92 14.77 0.14
C ASP A 151 -2.18 15.38 1.33
N PHE A 152 -1.05 14.79 1.68
CA PHE A 152 -0.18 15.21 2.76
C PHE A 152 0.98 15.99 2.13
N GLY A 153 1.14 17.24 2.54
CA GLY A 153 2.31 18.03 2.18
C GLY A 153 3.60 17.41 2.73
N PRO A 154 4.78 17.76 2.21
CA PRO A 154 6.06 17.24 2.71
C PRO A 154 6.27 17.49 4.22
N ASP A 155 5.69 18.55 4.77
CA ASP A 155 5.71 18.92 6.18
C ASP A 155 4.66 18.19 7.04
N GLU A 156 3.79 17.38 6.43
CA GLU A 156 2.77 16.56 7.09
C GLU A 156 3.12 15.05 7.10
N LEU A 157 4.31 14.67 6.62
CA LEU A 157 4.78 13.27 6.53
C LEU A 157 5.48 12.81 7.82
N ASP A 158 4.89 13.09 8.97
CA ASP A 158 5.42 12.68 10.27
C ASP A 158 5.63 11.16 10.31
N GLY A 159 6.81 10.72 10.78
CA GLY A 159 7.12 9.30 10.91
C GLY A 159 7.26 8.52 9.61
N LEU A 160 7.40 9.20 8.45
CA LEU A 160 7.59 8.55 7.14
C LEU A 160 8.68 7.47 7.20
N ARG A 161 8.30 6.23 6.85
CA ARG A 161 9.18 5.06 6.89
C ARG A 161 8.74 3.97 5.91
N MET A 162 9.65 3.03 5.68
CA MET A 162 9.34 1.80 4.97
C MET A 162 8.27 1.01 5.75
N PRO A 163 7.28 0.42 5.06
CA PRO A 163 6.36 -0.49 5.71
C PRO A 163 7.09 -1.77 6.10
N ASP A 164 6.81 -2.26 7.30
CA ASP A 164 7.29 -3.56 7.80
C ASP A 164 6.24 -4.67 7.67
N GLY A 165 5.01 -4.29 7.32
CA GLY A 165 3.89 -5.20 7.14
C GLY A 165 3.26 -5.66 8.46
N ASN A 166 3.65 -5.07 9.59
CA ASN A 166 3.04 -5.28 10.91
C ASN A 166 2.00 -4.21 11.23
N GLU A 167 1.84 -3.18 10.39
CA GLU A 167 0.94 -2.07 10.64
C GLU A 167 -0.55 -2.46 10.67
N GLY A 168 -1.35 -1.58 11.28
CA GLY A 168 -2.81 -1.69 11.20
C GLY A 168 -3.27 -1.53 9.76
N GLY A 169 -4.10 -2.46 9.26
CA GLY A 169 -4.63 -2.40 7.90
C GLY A 169 -3.72 -2.99 6.80
N THR A 170 -2.66 -3.69 7.18
CA THR A 170 -1.93 -4.55 6.23
C THR A 170 -2.72 -5.83 5.91
N ASP A 171 -3.09 -6.01 4.64
CA ASP A 171 -3.62 -7.26 4.09
C ASP A 171 -2.50 -8.30 3.97
N GLU A 172 -2.54 -9.32 4.83
CA GLU A 172 -1.52 -10.36 4.93
C GLU A 172 -1.30 -11.12 3.62
N ASN A 173 -2.32 -11.23 2.77
CA ASN A 173 -2.25 -12.02 1.54
C ASN A 173 -1.75 -11.24 0.32
N LYS A 174 -1.62 -9.91 0.46
CA LYS A 174 -1.26 -9.02 -0.65
C LYS A 174 -0.02 -8.18 -0.38
N TRP A 175 0.27 -7.90 0.88
CA TRP A 175 1.45 -7.16 1.25
C TRP A 175 2.70 -7.92 0.84
N ILE A 176 3.65 -7.20 0.24
CA ILE A 176 4.97 -7.72 -0.09
C ILE A 176 6.03 -6.83 0.56
N PRO A 177 7.16 -7.41 1.01
CA PRO A 177 8.21 -6.63 1.63
C PRO A 177 8.90 -5.69 0.63
N GLY A 178 9.32 -4.53 1.15
CA GLY A 178 10.15 -3.57 0.44
C GLY A 178 9.43 -2.35 -0.14
N GLY A 179 8.18 -2.11 0.24
CA GLY A 179 7.52 -0.82 0.01
C GLY A 179 7.01 -0.62 -1.41
N TYR A 180 6.71 -1.68 -2.14
CA TYR A 180 6.02 -1.54 -3.43
C TYR A 180 4.81 -2.44 -3.46
N LEU A 181 3.74 -1.98 -4.12
CA LEU A 181 2.69 -2.86 -4.58
C LEU A 181 3.23 -3.84 -5.64
N PRO A 182 2.60 -5.00 -5.85
CA PRO A 182 2.96 -5.92 -6.94
C PRO A 182 2.95 -5.27 -8.32
N SER A 183 2.18 -4.19 -8.51
CA SER A 183 2.14 -3.37 -9.74
C SER A 183 3.36 -2.47 -9.94
N GLY A 184 4.23 -2.32 -8.93
CA GLY A 184 5.43 -1.49 -8.98
C GLY A 184 5.24 -0.06 -8.48
N ILE A 185 4.10 0.27 -7.85
CA ILE A 185 3.86 1.59 -7.24
C ILE A 185 4.49 1.62 -5.84
N PRO A 186 5.29 2.64 -5.48
CA PRO A 186 5.85 2.81 -4.14
C PRO A 186 4.76 3.04 -3.09
N GLU A 187 4.95 2.47 -1.90
CA GLU A 187 4.14 2.71 -0.72
C GLU A 187 5.02 2.91 0.51
N ALA A 188 4.61 3.84 1.37
CA ALA A 188 5.25 4.11 2.64
C ALA A 188 4.21 4.21 3.74
N VAL A 189 4.66 4.26 4.99
CA VAL A 189 3.82 4.48 6.16
C VAL A 189 4.18 5.80 6.81
N ILE A 190 3.15 6.56 7.19
CA ILE A 190 3.27 7.76 8.04
C ILE A 190 2.49 7.55 9.34
N ASP A 191 2.83 8.36 10.34
CA ASP A 191 2.09 8.43 11.59
C ASP A 191 0.86 9.34 11.44
N ILE A 192 -0.20 8.99 12.17
CA ILE A 192 -1.46 9.72 12.22
C ILE A 192 -1.76 10.08 13.69
N PRO A 193 -2.01 11.36 14.00
CA PRO A 193 -2.29 11.79 15.36
C PRO A 193 -3.44 11.01 16.02
N GLU A 194 -3.31 10.68 17.31
CA GLU A 194 -4.37 10.03 18.10
C GLU A 194 -5.68 10.80 18.12
N THR A 195 -5.63 12.11 17.91
CA THR A 195 -6.81 12.98 17.83
C THR A 195 -7.54 12.89 16.49
N ALA A 196 -6.96 12.25 15.48
CA ALA A 196 -7.56 12.13 14.16
C ALA A 196 -8.55 10.95 14.11
N THR A 197 -9.71 11.13 14.75
CA THR A 197 -10.69 10.08 15.01
C THR A 197 -11.96 10.20 14.17
N GLY A 198 -12.66 9.07 13.95
CA GLY A 198 -13.99 9.01 13.33
C GLY A 198 -15.13 8.81 14.34
N MET A 199 -16.37 8.79 13.83
CA MET A 199 -17.61 8.67 14.63
C MET A 199 -17.58 7.50 15.63
N ASN A 200 -17.04 6.35 15.20
CA ASN A 200 -17.00 5.10 15.96
C ASN A 200 -15.71 4.91 16.75
N ASN A 201 -14.77 5.88 16.72
CA ASN A 201 -13.44 5.71 17.28
C ASN A 201 -12.93 6.95 18.04
N GLY A 202 -13.67 7.46 19.03
CA GLY A 202 -13.21 8.59 19.87
C GLY A 202 -13.83 9.94 19.52
N GLY A 203 -14.66 10.01 18.47
CA GLY A 203 -15.48 11.16 18.13
C GLY A 203 -15.16 11.71 16.74
N TYR A 204 -16.16 12.31 16.10
CA TYR A 204 -16.05 12.85 14.76
C TYR A 204 -15.59 14.31 14.79
N ASN A 205 -14.32 14.55 14.44
CA ASN A 205 -13.83 15.91 14.20
C ASN A 205 -12.78 15.95 13.07
N PRO A 206 -13.23 16.12 11.81
CA PRO A 206 -12.34 16.18 10.65
C PRO A 206 -11.31 17.31 10.66
N SER A 207 -11.48 18.33 11.52
CA SER A 207 -10.48 19.43 11.62
C SER A 207 -9.15 18.98 12.21
N PHE A 208 -9.11 17.83 12.90
CA PHE A 208 -7.88 17.23 13.41
C PHE A 208 -7.25 16.22 12.44
N TRP A 209 -7.90 15.95 11.32
CA TRP A 209 -7.39 14.96 10.40
C TRP A 209 -6.32 15.57 9.48
N PRO A 210 -5.08 15.03 9.44
CA PRO A 210 -3.97 15.58 8.64
C PRO A 210 -4.17 15.43 7.13
N GLY A 211 -3.50 16.24 6.31
CA GLY A 211 -3.61 16.20 4.86
C GLY A 211 -4.88 16.90 4.33
N SER A 212 -4.77 17.51 3.16
CA SER A 212 -5.88 18.22 2.51
C SER A 212 -6.81 17.23 1.80
N PRO A 213 -8.15 17.33 1.96
CA PRO A 213 -9.07 16.48 1.26
C PRO A 213 -9.14 16.84 -0.23
N ARG A 214 -9.18 15.81 -1.08
CA ARG A 214 -9.35 15.92 -2.54
C ARG A 214 -10.36 14.87 -3.04
N PRO A 215 -11.34 15.23 -3.88
CA PRO A 215 -12.22 14.23 -4.49
C PRO A 215 -11.45 13.35 -5.49
N LEU A 216 -11.86 12.09 -5.64
CA LEU A 216 -11.40 11.26 -6.75
C LEU A 216 -12.03 11.76 -8.05
N ASN A 217 -11.19 12.21 -8.99
CA ASN A 217 -11.59 12.53 -10.36
C ASN A 217 -10.86 11.58 -11.31
N LEU A 218 -11.62 10.78 -12.06
CA LEU A 218 -11.15 9.83 -13.07
C LEU A 218 -11.63 10.28 -14.46
#